data_AF-A0A959FTK0-F1
#
_entry.id   AF-A0A959FTK0-F1
#
_cell.length_a   1.000
_cell.length_b   1.000
_cell.length_c   1.000
_cell.angle_alpha   90.00
_cell.angle_beta   90.00
_cell.angle_gamma   90.00
#
_symmetry.space_group_name_H-M   'P 1'
#
loop_
_entity.id
_entity.type
_entity.pdbx_description
1 polymer ?
#
loop_
_entity_poly.entity_id
_entity_poly.type
_entity_poly.pdbx_seq_one_letter_code
_entity_poly.pdbx_strand_id
1 'polypeptide(L)'
;MLKAISPIDGRYAGKTEALALYFSEFALIRYRVLVEIEYFKALTTVGLPQLKGVGEAESAQLERITNQFAEADAERVKDIERTTNHDVKAVEYYLKEEFDKHGLGAYKEFIHFGLTSQDVNNTAIPLSLKHGLEQVILPELEAVPEFLSELAAKWNTIPMLAKTHGQPASPTLLGKELQVFVARLQGQLKLLRLVPHAAKFGGATGNMNAHYVTYPDIDWHGFADQFIQEQLGLERSYPTTQIEHYDNMAALFHALARINTILIDLCRDVWTYISMEYFKQKVIAGEVGSSTMPHKVNPIDFENAEGNFGIANALFEHLAAKLPISRLQRDLTD
;
A
#
# COMPACT_ATOMS: atom_id res chain seq x y z
N MET A 1 -5.30 -9.76 20.11
CA MET A 1 -3.83 -9.62 20.27
C MET A 1 -3.13 -10.90 20.73
N LEU A 2 -3.33 -11.43 21.95
CA LEU A 2 -2.50 -12.54 22.48
C LEU A 2 -2.66 -13.91 21.79
N LYS A 3 -3.75 -14.13 21.04
CA LYS A 3 -4.00 -15.37 20.27
C LYS A 3 -3.75 -15.20 18.77
N ALA A 4 -3.26 -14.04 18.33
CA ALA A 4 -2.96 -13.80 16.92
C ALA A 4 -1.80 -14.71 16.47
N ILE A 5 -1.91 -15.27 15.27
CA ILE A 5 -0.86 -16.10 14.67
C ILE A 5 0.26 -15.21 14.13
N SER A 6 -0.10 -14.16 13.39
CA SER A 6 0.85 -13.17 12.90
C SER A 6 1.25 -12.20 14.01
N PRO A 7 2.55 -11.85 14.15
CA PRO A 7 2.97 -10.83 15.09
C PRO A 7 2.51 -9.43 14.68
N ILE A 8 2.17 -9.21 13.40
CA ILE A 8 1.65 -7.95 12.86
C ILE A 8 0.34 -7.57 13.57
N ASP A 9 -0.55 -8.53 13.81
CA ASP A 9 -1.84 -8.34 14.50
C ASP A 9 -1.79 -8.68 16.01
N GLY A 10 -0.62 -9.13 16.46
CA GLY A 10 -0.34 -9.56 17.81
C GLY A 10 0.60 -8.59 18.51
N ARG A 11 1.84 -9.04 18.75
CA ARG A 11 2.87 -8.29 19.49
C ARG A 11 3.10 -6.88 18.95
N TYR A 12 2.98 -6.68 17.63
CA TYR A 12 3.27 -5.41 16.96
C TYR A 12 2.01 -4.65 16.52
N ALA A 13 0.81 -5.07 16.94
CA ALA A 13 -0.44 -4.43 16.55
C ALA A 13 -0.44 -2.91 16.81
N GLY A 14 0.08 -2.47 17.96
CA GLY A 14 0.18 -1.04 18.27
C GLY A 14 1.17 -0.25 17.39
N LYS A 15 1.94 -0.91 16.52
CA LYS A 15 2.83 -0.29 15.52
C LYS A 15 2.25 -0.37 14.10
N THR A 16 1.25 -1.21 13.88
CA THR A 16 0.71 -1.53 12.55
C THR A 16 -0.78 -1.21 12.41
N GLU A 17 -1.46 -0.80 13.49
CA GLU A 17 -2.89 -0.50 13.52
C GLU A 17 -3.33 0.49 12.44
N ALA A 18 -2.55 1.54 12.19
CA ALA A 18 -2.85 2.52 11.13
C ALA A 18 -2.91 1.90 9.71
N LEU A 19 -2.20 0.79 9.48
CA LEU A 19 -2.19 0.08 8.20
C LEU A 19 -3.47 -0.75 7.97
N ALA A 20 -4.22 -1.07 9.04
CA ALA A 20 -5.45 -1.85 8.93
C ALA A 20 -6.52 -1.12 8.10
N LEU A 21 -6.49 0.21 8.02
CA LEU A 21 -7.40 1.00 7.19
C LEU A 21 -7.11 0.90 5.68
N TYR A 22 -5.99 0.29 5.29
CA TYR A 22 -5.54 0.17 3.90
C TYR A 22 -5.36 -1.29 3.43
N PHE A 23 -4.94 -2.19 4.34
CA PHE A 23 -4.51 -3.55 3.99
C PHE A 23 -5.27 -4.67 4.72
N SER A 24 -6.37 -4.37 5.41
CA SER A 24 -7.26 -5.39 5.97
C SER A 24 -8.37 -5.80 4.99
N GLU A 25 -9.08 -6.88 5.31
CA GLU A 25 -10.29 -7.27 4.58
C GLU A 25 -11.35 -6.15 4.58
N PHE A 26 -11.53 -5.46 5.72
CA PHE A 26 -12.40 -4.29 5.82
C PHE A 26 -11.98 -3.21 4.82
N ALA A 27 -10.68 -2.89 4.77
CA ALA A 27 -10.16 -1.91 3.83
C ALA A 27 -10.37 -2.34 2.38
N LEU A 28 -10.11 -3.60 2.04
CA LEU A 28 -10.31 -4.13 0.69
C LEU A 28 -11.78 -3.96 0.26
N ILE A 29 -12.74 -4.32 1.11
CA ILE A 29 -14.17 -4.13 0.83
C ILE A 29 -14.50 -2.65 0.67
N ARG A 30 -14.01 -1.79 1.57
CA ARG A 30 -14.23 -0.34 1.53
C ARG A 30 -13.71 0.28 0.23
N TYR A 31 -12.51 -0.11 -0.22
CA TYR A 31 -11.94 0.38 -1.48
C TYR A 31 -12.67 -0.19 -2.71
N ARG A 32 -13.18 -1.41 -2.67
CA ARG A 32 -14.04 -1.97 -3.74
C ARG A 32 -15.35 -1.18 -3.86
N VAL A 33 -16.01 -0.89 -2.73
CA VAL A 33 -17.19 -0.03 -2.67
C VAL A 33 -16.90 1.36 -3.23
N LEU A 34 -15.78 1.97 -2.84
CA LEU A 34 -15.35 3.26 -3.35
C LEU A 34 -15.19 3.24 -4.89
N VAL A 35 -14.47 2.27 -5.43
CA VAL A 35 -14.24 2.17 -6.89
C VAL A 35 -15.55 2.00 -7.66
N GLU A 36 -16.46 1.15 -7.19
CA GLU A 36 -17.78 0.97 -7.82
C GLU A 36 -18.61 2.25 -7.82
N ILE A 37 -18.63 2.97 -6.70
CA ILE A 37 -19.36 4.24 -6.59
C ILE A 37 -18.73 5.32 -7.47
N GLU A 38 -17.40 5.46 -7.46
CA GLU A 38 -16.71 6.42 -8.31
C GLU A 38 -16.87 6.07 -9.80
N TYR A 39 -16.87 4.78 -10.15
CA TYR A 39 -17.16 4.35 -11.51
C TYR A 39 -18.61 4.70 -11.92
N PHE A 40 -19.58 4.43 -11.06
CA PHE A 40 -20.97 4.80 -11.33
C PHE A 40 -21.12 6.32 -11.50
N LYS A 41 -20.47 7.13 -10.66
CA LYS A 41 -20.41 8.60 -10.80
C LYS A 41 -19.76 9.00 -12.12
N ALA A 42 -18.68 8.35 -12.54
CA ALA A 42 -18.07 8.62 -13.84
C ALA A 42 -19.02 8.26 -15.00
N LEU A 43 -19.76 7.15 -14.93
CA LEU A 43 -20.72 6.75 -15.96
C LEU A 43 -21.85 7.78 -16.16
N THR A 44 -22.27 8.50 -15.12
CA THR A 44 -23.36 9.48 -15.25
C THR A 44 -22.93 10.69 -16.11
N THR A 45 -21.63 11.00 -16.17
CA THR A 45 -21.09 12.11 -16.99
C THR A 45 -21.03 11.77 -18.48
N VAL A 46 -21.07 10.49 -18.84
CA VAL A 46 -21.06 10.00 -20.22
C VAL A 46 -22.36 10.33 -20.96
N GLY A 47 -23.46 10.58 -20.24
CA GLY A 47 -24.75 10.94 -20.83
C GLY A 47 -25.62 9.75 -21.23
N LEU A 48 -25.44 8.59 -20.58
CA LEU A 48 -26.25 7.40 -20.82
C LEU A 48 -27.75 7.69 -20.56
N PRO A 49 -28.68 7.32 -21.46
CA PRO A 49 -30.11 7.65 -21.33
C PRO A 49 -30.73 7.25 -20.00
N GLN A 50 -30.35 6.09 -19.47
CA GLN A 50 -30.86 5.51 -18.23
C GLN A 50 -30.34 6.23 -16.98
N LEU A 51 -29.24 6.97 -17.09
CA LEU A 51 -28.60 7.69 -15.98
C LEU A 51 -28.88 9.21 -16.00
N LYS A 52 -29.65 9.71 -16.97
CA LYS A 52 -29.98 11.15 -17.10
C LYS A 52 -30.70 11.76 -15.89
N GLY A 53 -31.34 10.92 -15.07
CA GLY A 53 -32.04 11.37 -13.87
C GLY A 53 -31.15 11.50 -12.62
N VAL A 54 -29.86 11.17 -12.71
CA VAL A 54 -28.91 11.32 -11.59
C VAL A 54 -28.48 12.78 -11.50
N GLY A 55 -28.97 13.50 -10.49
CA GLY A 55 -28.62 14.89 -10.21
C GLY A 55 -27.79 15.06 -8.94
N GLU A 56 -27.80 16.28 -8.38
CA GLU A 56 -27.07 16.62 -7.16
C GLU A 56 -27.55 15.82 -5.94
N ALA A 57 -28.87 15.58 -5.84
CA ALA A 57 -29.45 14.85 -4.71
C ALA A 57 -29.00 13.39 -4.68
N GLU A 58 -29.00 12.72 -5.84
CA GLU A 58 -28.51 11.35 -6.00
C GLU A 58 -27.00 11.28 -5.78
N SER A 59 -26.24 12.24 -6.30
CA SER A 59 -24.79 12.35 -6.07
C SER A 59 -24.45 12.47 -4.58
N ALA A 60 -25.22 13.26 -3.83
CA ALA A 60 -25.07 13.37 -2.39
C ALA A 60 -25.39 12.06 -1.64
N GLN A 61 -26.27 11.20 -2.17
CA GLN A 61 -26.49 9.87 -1.60
C GLN A 61 -25.32 8.92 -1.88
N LEU A 62 -24.76 8.95 -3.10
CA LEU A 62 -23.58 8.15 -3.46
C LEU A 62 -22.39 8.47 -2.55
N GLU A 63 -22.15 9.75 -2.28
CA GLU A 63 -21.10 10.19 -1.36
C GLU A 63 -21.35 9.74 0.09
N ARG A 64 -22.62 9.64 0.52
CA ARG A 64 -22.93 9.12 1.87
C ARG A 64 -22.55 7.64 1.99
N ILE A 65 -22.84 6.84 0.97
CA ILE A 65 -22.49 5.40 0.95
C ILE A 65 -20.98 5.22 1.17
N THR A 66 -20.14 6.02 0.51
CA THR A 66 -18.68 5.92 0.67
C THR A 66 -18.17 6.54 1.96
N ASN A 67 -18.68 7.72 2.35
CA ASN A 67 -18.16 8.47 3.51
C ASN A 67 -18.61 7.90 4.85
N GLN A 68 -19.72 7.15 4.88
CA GLN A 68 -20.28 6.55 6.09
C GLN A 68 -20.07 5.03 6.17
N PHE A 69 -19.29 4.46 5.24
CA PHE A 69 -18.98 3.03 5.23
C PHE A 69 -18.30 2.60 6.53
N ALA A 70 -18.92 1.67 7.25
CA ALA A 70 -18.51 1.22 8.57
C ALA A 70 -18.32 -0.30 8.65
N GLU A 71 -17.83 -0.80 9.79
CA GLU A 71 -17.55 -2.23 9.98
C GLU A 71 -18.80 -3.11 9.75
N ALA A 72 -19.98 -2.65 10.19
CA ALA A 72 -21.25 -3.33 9.97
C ALA A 72 -21.59 -3.50 8.48
N ASP A 73 -21.17 -2.56 7.62
CA ASP A 73 -21.34 -2.68 6.17
C ASP A 73 -20.42 -3.75 5.58
N ALA A 74 -19.17 -3.80 6.03
CA ALA A 74 -18.26 -4.86 5.62
C ALA A 74 -18.74 -6.24 6.10
N GLU A 75 -19.29 -6.35 7.32
CA GLU A 75 -19.95 -7.57 7.79
C GLU A 75 -21.14 -7.96 6.90
N ARG A 76 -21.96 -6.99 6.47
CA ARG A 76 -23.06 -7.24 5.53
C ARG A 76 -22.56 -7.79 4.20
N VAL A 77 -21.45 -7.26 3.66
CA VAL A 77 -20.80 -7.81 2.46
C VAL A 77 -20.36 -9.26 2.69
N LYS A 78 -19.73 -9.58 3.83
CA LYS A 78 -19.31 -10.96 4.15
C LYS A 78 -20.51 -11.90 4.28
N ASP A 79 -21.65 -11.45 4.81
CA ASP A 79 -22.86 -12.27 4.88
C ASP A 79 -23.41 -12.62 3.50
N ILE A 80 -23.39 -11.67 2.55
CA ILE A 80 -23.76 -11.91 1.16
C ILE A 80 -22.76 -12.86 0.50
N GLU A 81 -21.46 -12.69 0.77
CA GLU A 81 -20.39 -13.54 0.25
C GLU A 81 -20.57 -15.01 0.67
N ARG A 82 -21.03 -15.29 1.89
CA ARG A 82 -21.32 -16.67 2.33
C ARG A 82 -22.34 -17.39 1.43
N THR A 83 -23.21 -16.64 0.77
CA THR A 83 -24.21 -17.20 -0.17
C THR A 83 -23.66 -17.29 -1.60
N THR A 84 -22.92 -16.26 -2.04
CA THR A 84 -22.44 -16.16 -3.43
C THR A 84 -21.12 -16.89 -3.67
N ASN A 85 -20.33 -17.12 -2.63
CA ASN A 85 -18.95 -17.59 -2.67
C ASN A 85 -18.07 -16.76 -3.63
N HIS A 86 -18.38 -15.46 -3.76
CA HIS A 86 -17.66 -14.51 -4.60
C HIS A 86 -17.71 -13.09 -3.99
N ASP A 87 -16.56 -12.61 -3.57
CA ASP A 87 -16.36 -11.35 -2.84
C ASP A 87 -16.80 -10.08 -3.61
N VAL A 88 -16.36 -9.88 -4.85
CA VAL A 88 -16.75 -8.70 -5.65
C VAL A 88 -18.24 -8.75 -6.00
N LYS A 89 -18.80 -9.94 -6.25
CA LYS A 89 -20.24 -10.08 -6.46
C LYS A 89 -21.05 -9.71 -5.21
N ALA A 90 -20.51 -10.02 -4.03
CA ALA A 90 -21.10 -9.60 -2.77
C ALA A 90 -21.10 -8.07 -2.59
N VAL A 91 -20.05 -7.39 -3.03
CA VAL A 91 -20.00 -5.91 -3.09
C VAL A 91 -21.07 -5.36 -4.03
N GLU A 92 -21.23 -5.91 -5.24
CA GLU A 92 -22.30 -5.49 -6.16
C GLU A 92 -23.68 -5.61 -5.51
N TYR A 93 -23.98 -6.75 -4.87
CA TYR A 93 -25.27 -6.96 -4.21
C TYR A 93 -25.47 -6.04 -3.01
N TYR A 94 -24.45 -5.80 -2.20
CA TYR A 94 -24.51 -4.82 -1.11
C TYR A 94 -24.85 -3.42 -1.67
N LEU A 95 -24.17 -2.99 -2.72
CA LEU A 95 -24.43 -1.69 -3.34
C LEU A 95 -25.84 -1.59 -3.94
N LYS A 96 -26.38 -2.69 -4.50
CA LYS A 96 -27.78 -2.74 -4.94
C LYS A 96 -28.76 -2.57 -3.79
N GLU A 97 -28.49 -3.18 -2.62
CA GLU A 97 -29.28 -2.96 -1.40
C GLU A 97 -29.19 -1.50 -0.93
N GLU A 98 -28.00 -0.90 -0.93
CA GLU A 98 -27.81 0.51 -0.56
C GLU A 98 -28.52 1.46 -1.54
N PHE A 99 -28.49 1.17 -2.84
CA PHE A 99 -29.21 1.96 -3.82
C PHE A 99 -30.72 1.93 -3.57
N ASP A 100 -31.29 0.77 -3.25
CA ASP A 100 -32.71 0.67 -2.90
C ASP A 100 -33.05 1.48 -1.63
N LYS A 101 -32.19 1.42 -0.59
CA LYS A 101 -32.37 2.17 0.66
C LYS A 101 -32.29 3.68 0.47
N HIS A 102 -31.41 4.15 -0.42
CA HIS A 102 -31.14 5.56 -0.65
C HIS A 102 -31.98 6.18 -1.78
N GLY A 103 -32.97 5.45 -2.31
CA GLY A 103 -33.85 5.96 -3.37
C GLY A 103 -33.22 5.97 -4.77
N LEU A 104 -32.09 5.30 -4.95
CA LEU A 104 -31.34 5.13 -6.20
C LEU A 104 -31.71 3.84 -6.97
N GLY A 105 -32.73 3.11 -6.50
CA GLY A 105 -33.08 1.77 -7.01
C GLY A 105 -33.35 1.72 -8.52
N ALA A 106 -33.76 2.84 -9.15
CA ALA A 106 -33.95 2.94 -10.60
C ALA A 106 -32.65 2.76 -11.40
N TYR A 107 -31.48 3.01 -10.79
CA TYR A 107 -30.18 2.99 -11.44
C TYR A 107 -29.31 1.78 -11.06
N LYS A 108 -29.77 0.93 -10.14
CA LYS A 108 -28.93 -0.10 -9.49
C LYS A 108 -28.38 -1.18 -10.44
N GLU A 109 -29.00 -1.38 -11.60
CA GLU A 109 -28.48 -2.32 -12.61
C GLU A 109 -27.28 -1.77 -13.41
N PHE A 110 -26.92 -0.49 -13.21
CA PHE A 110 -25.68 0.08 -13.73
C PHE A 110 -24.50 -0.03 -12.75
N ILE A 111 -24.73 -0.52 -11.53
CA ILE A 111 -23.65 -0.93 -10.63
C ILE A 111 -22.91 -2.09 -11.29
N HIS A 112 -21.57 -2.03 -11.31
CA HIS A 112 -20.73 -3.00 -12.01
C HIS A 112 -20.97 -3.11 -13.53
N PHE A 113 -21.56 -2.08 -14.17
CA PHE A 113 -21.88 -2.13 -15.60
C PHE A 113 -20.65 -2.41 -16.47
N GLY A 114 -20.68 -3.52 -17.22
CA GLY A 114 -19.63 -3.91 -18.17
C GLY A 114 -18.30 -4.33 -17.54
N LEU A 115 -18.18 -4.29 -16.20
CA LEU A 115 -16.94 -4.58 -15.50
C LEU A 115 -16.70 -6.09 -15.36
N THR A 116 -15.44 -6.43 -15.14
CA THR A 116 -15.05 -7.68 -14.48
C THR A 116 -14.54 -7.40 -13.07
N SER A 117 -14.52 -8.41 -12.21
CA SER A 117 -14.02 -8.31 -10.83
C SER A 117 -12.62 -7.71 -10.73
N GLN A 118 -11.78 -7.88 -11.76
CA GLN A 118 -10.42 -7.30 -11.79
C GLN A 118 -10.36 -5.83 -12.18
N ASP A 119 -11.37 -5.27 -12.84
CA ASP A 119 -11.45 -3.81 -12.99
C ASP A 119 -11.62 -3.16 -11.60
N VAL A 120 -12.34 -3.83 -10.69
CA VAL A 120 -12.49 -3.36 -9.31
C VAL A 120 -11.24 -3.69 -8.49
N ASN A 121 -10.76 -4.94 -8.48
CA ASN A 121 -9.62 -5.36 -7.66
C ASN A 121 -8.32 -4.65 -8.05
N ASN A 122 -7.97 -4.61 -9.34
CA ASN A 122 -6.77 -3.93 -9.84
C ASN A 122 -6.91 -2.41 -9.93
N THR A 123 -7.94 -1.85 -9.30
CA THR A 123 -8.06 -0.41 -9.03
C THR A 123 -8.09 -0.17 -7.52
N ALA A 124 -8.88 -0.94 -6.77
CA ALA A 124 -9.00 -0.86 -5.32
C ALA A 124 -7.67 -1.14 -4.60
N ILE A 125 -6.93 -2.18 -5.02
CA ILE A 125 -5.64 -2.55 -4.40
C ILE A 125 -4.56 -1.49 -4.68
N PRO A 126 -4.32 -1.05 -5.93
CA PRO A 126 -3.38 0.05 -6.17
C PRO A 126 -3.76 1.34 -5.44
N LEU A 127 -5.06 1.64 -5.33
CA LEU A 127 -5.54 2.83 -4.62
C LEU A 127 -5.30 2.71 -3.10
N SER A 128 -5.55 1.55 -2.50
CA SER A 128 -5.27 1.34 -1.07
C SER A 128 -3.77 1.34 -0.78
N LEU A 129 -2.97 0.78 -1.70
CA LEU A 129 -1.51 0.79 -1.62
C LEU A 129 -0.94 2.20 -1.73
N LYS A 130 -1.42 3.01 -2.67
CA LYS A 130 -1.06 4.42 -2.78
C LYS A 130 -1.36 5.17 -1.48
N HIS A 131 -2.60 5.08 -0.98
CA HIS A 131 -2.97 5.78 0.24
C HIS A 131 -2.21 5.28 1.47
N GLY A 132 -2.04 3.96 1.65
CA GLY A 132 -1.25 3.42 2.77
C GLY A 132 0.23 3.83 2.70
N LEU A 133 0.79 3.89 1.49
CA LEU A 133 2.15 4.36 1.27
C LEU A 133 2.27 5.86 1.62
N GLU A 134 1.42 6.71 1.06
CA GLU A 134 1.48 8.17 1.23
C GLU A 134 1.13 8.63 2.64
N GLN A 135 0.15 8.00 3.29
CA GLN A 135 -0.39 8.47 4.56
C GLN A 135 0.31 7.86 5.78
N VAL A 136 1.00 6.73 5.63
CA VAL A 136 1.61 6.00 6.77
C VAL A 136 3.09 5.71 6.52
N ILE A 137 3.43 5.02 5.42
CA ILE A 137 4.78 4.47 5.26
C ILE A 137 5.80 5.56 4.86
N LEU A 138 5.48 6.42 3.89
CA LEU A 138 6.38 7.46 3.39
C LEU A 138 6.78 8.47 4.47
N PRO A 139 5.86 9.02 5.30
CA PRO A 139 6.23 9.93 6.38
C PRO A 139 7.25 9.33 7.34
N GLU A 140 7.07 8.06 7.73
CA GLU A 140 8.00 7.35 8.62
C GLU A 140 9.36 7.11 7.94
N LEU A 141 9.38 6.75 6.66
CA LEU A 141 10.63 6.57 5.91
C LEU A 141 11.37 7.89 5.66
N GLU A 142 10.66 9.01 5.54
CA GLU A 142 11.23 10.35 5.35
C GLU A 142 11.84 10.91 6.64
N ALA A 143 11.24 10.60 7.79
CA ALA A 143 11.75 11.03 9.10
C ALA A 143 13.13 10.44 9.43
N VAL A 144 13.46 9.25 8.91
CA VAL A 144 14.75 8.58 9.19
C VAL A 144 15.96 9.37 8.65
N PRO A 145 16.08 9.69 7.35
CA PRO A 145 17.20 10.49 6.85
C PRO A 145 17.24 11.90 7.43
N GLU A 146 16.09 12.50 7.79
CA GLU A 146 16.07 13.78 8.50
C GLU A 146 16.75 13.67 9.86
N PHE A 147 16.34 12.70 10.68
CA PHE A 147 16.95 12.45 11.99
C PHE A 147 18.44 12.11 11.88
N LEU A 148 18.82 11.26 10.91
CA LEU A 148 20.23 10.95 10.65
C LEU A 148 21.03 12.17 10.21
N SER A 149 20.44 13.09 9.45
CA SER A 149 21.08 14.33 9.03
C SER A 149 21.35 15.26 10.20
N GLU A 150 20.44 15.36 11.17
CA GLU A 150 20.66 16.12 12.40
C GLU A 150 21.84 15.56 13.21
N LEU A 151 21.88 14.23 13.37
CA LEU A 151 22.99 13.55 14.04
C LEU A 151 24.30 13.72 13.28
N ALA A 152 24.27 13.61 11.95
CA ALA A 152 25.43 13.81 11.09
C ALA A 152 26.02 15.22 11.26
N ALA A 153 25.17 16.25 11.27
CA ALA A 153 25.59 17.63 11.50
C ALA A 153 26.18 17.83 12.90
N LYS A 154 25.53 17.27 13.93
CA LYS A 154 26.00 17.35 15.32
C LYS A 154 27.35 16.67 15.55
N TRP A 155 27.62 15.58 14.82
CA TRP A 155 28.82 14.75 14.98
C TRP A 155 29.84 14.95 13.87
N ASN A 156 29.72 16.03 13.09
CA ASN A 156 30.55 16.31 11.92
C ASN A 156 32.03 16.55 12.24
N THR A 157 32.39 16.87 13.49
CA THR A 157 33.78 17.07 13.91
C THR A 157 34.34 15.94 14.77
N ILE A 158 33.57 14.86 15.03
CA ILE A 158 34.02 13.77 15.90
C ILE A 158 34.89 12.81 15.08
N PRO A 159 36.22 12.74 15.32
CA PRO A 159 37.08 11.79 14.63
C PRO A 159 36.78 10.36 15.09
N MET A 160 36.81 9.42 14.16
CA MET A 160 36.58 8.01 14.37
C MET A 160 37.65 7.18 13.66
N LEU A 161 38.18 6.16 14.32
CA LEU A 161 39.05 5.20 13.67
C LEU A 161 38.22 4.35 12.71
N ALA A 162 38.39 4.54 11.41
CA ALA A 162 37.68 3.74 10.42
C ALA A 162 38.14 2.28 10.46
N LYS A 163 37.26 1.38 10.00
CA LYS A 163 37.58 -0.03 9.87
C LYS A 163 37.27 -0.53 8.47
N THR A 164 38.25 -1.18 7.86
CA THR A 164 38.09 -1.89 6.57
C THR A 164 38.51 -3.34 6.78
N HIS A 165 37.68 -4.31 6.36
CA HIS A 165 37.85 -5.72 6.72
C HIS A 165 37.93 -5.95 8.25
N GLY A 166 37.25 -5.09 9.03
CA GLY A 166 37.32 -5.08 10.49
C GLY A 166 38.63 -4.53 11.09
N GLN A 167 39.64 -4.22 10.26
CA GLN A 167 40.96 -3.75 10.68
C GLN A 167 41.04 -2.22 10.71
N PRO A 168 41.86 -1.62 11.61
CA PRO A 168 42.12 -0.18 11.62
C PRO A 168 42.52 0.37 10.24
N ALA A 169 41.90 1.48 9.84
CA ALA A 169 42.17 2.20 8.60
C ALA A 169 42.34 3.70 8.85
N SER A 170 42.59 4.48 7.79
CA SER A 170 42.69 5.94 7.87
C SER A 170 41.45 6.54 8.57
N PRO A 171 41.62 7.50 9.49
CA PRO A 171 40.50 8.06 10.25
C PRO A 171 39.40 8.65 9.37
N THR A 172 38.17 8.61 9.88
CA THR A 172 36.97 9.25 9.32
C THR A 172 36.31 10.14 10.37
N LEU A 173 35.14 10.71 10.06
CA LEU A 173 34.31 11.47 10.99
C LEU A 173 32.99 10.70 11.21
N LEU A 174 32.56 10.60 12.47
CA LEU A 174 31.33 9.89 12.82
C LEU A 174 30.11 10.47 12.06
N GLY A 175 29.99 11.80 12.02
CA GLY A 175 28.93 12.46 11.28
C GLY A 175 28.98 12.18 9.77
N LYS A 176 30.19 12.04 9.20
CA LYS A 176 30.35 11.67 7.78
C LYS A 176 29.84 10.25 7.51
N GLU A 177 30.03 9.30 8.40
CA GLU A 177 29.52 7.94 8.19
C GLU A 177 27.98 7.89 8.23
N LEU A 178 27.33 8.68 9.08
CA LEU A 178 25.87 8.82 9.03
C LEU A 178 25.39 9.50 7.75
N GLN A 179 26.13 10.51 7.26
CA GLN A 179 25.81 11.19 6.01
C GLN A 179 25.77 10.23 4.80
N VAL A 180 26.54 9.13 4.82
CA VAL A 180 26.47 8.09 3.78
C VAL A 180 25.09 7.46 3.73
N PHE A 181 24.50 7.13 4.88
CA PHE A 181 23.15 6.57 4.95
C PHE A 181 22.09 7.58 4.53
N VAL A 182 22.20 8.84 4.97
CA VAL A 182 21.31 9.93 4.52
C VAL A 182 21.30 10.02 3.00
N ALA A 183 22.47 10.09 2.36
CA ALA A 183 22.59 10.20 0.91
C ALA A 183 21.96 9.00 0.18
N ARG A 184 22.20 7.78 0.68
CA ARG A 184 21.64 6.54 0.10
C ARG A 184 20.12 6.49 0.23
N LEU A 185 19.58 6.79 1.42
CA LEU A 185 18.14 6.78 1.70
C LEU A 185 17.42 7.83 0.85
N GLN A 186 17.91 9.08 0.83
CA GLN A 186 17.34 10.14 -0.02
C GLN A 186 17.37 9.77 -1.50
N GLY A 187 18.43 9.11 -1.97
CA GLY A 187 18.50 8.59 -3.33
C GLY A 187 17.40 7.57 -3.65
N GLN A 188 17.19 6.58 -2.79
CA GLN A 188 16.15 5.56 -3.00
C GLN A 188 14.74 6.10 -2.81
N LEU A 189 14.54 7.04 -1.87
CA LEU A 189 13.27 7.74 -1.68
C LEU A 189 12.84 8.51 -2.95
N LYS A 190 13.79 9.18 -3.63
CA LYS A 190 13.51 9.82 -4.92
C LYS A 190 13.03 8.80 -5.96
N LEU A 191 13.68 7.64 -6.06
CA LEU A 191 13.27 6.59 -6.99
C LEU A 191 11.91 5.99 -6.64
N LEU A 192 11.62 5.80 -5.35
CA LEU A 192 10.34 5.27 -4.86
C LEU A 192 9.15 6.14 -5.34
N ARG A 193 9.29 7.48 -5.29
CA ARG A 193 8.26 8.42 -5.73
C ARG A 193 8.04 8.47 -7.24
N LEU A 194 8.99 7.97 -8.02
CA LEU A 194 8.86 7.92 -9.48
C LEU A 194 8.08 6.69 -9.95
N VAL A 195 7.84 5.71 -9.08
CA VAL A 195 7.10 4.50 -9.44
C VAL A 195 5.61 4.85 -9.56
N PRO A 196 4.99 4.67 -10.74
CA PRO A 196 3.57 4.93 -10.88
C PRO A 196 2.71 3.96 -10.08
N HIS A 197 1.57 4.45 -9.58
CA HIS A 197 0.51 3.60 -9.05
C HIS A 197 -0.41 3.18 -10.18
N ALA A 198 -0.07 2.05 -10.81
CA ALA A 198 -0.77 1.56 -11.98
C ALA A 198 -2.05 0.78 -11.63
N ALA A 199 -3.07 0.92 -12.47
CA ALA A 199 -4.34 0.23 -12.35
C ALA A 199 -4.83 -0.24 -13.73
N LYS A 200 -5.60 -1.34 -13.73
CA LYS A 200 -6.21 -1.89 -14.94
C LYS A 200 -7.70 -1.60 -14.96
N PHE A 201 -8.18 -1.09 -16.10
CA PHE A 201 -9.60 -0.87 -16.35
C PHE A 201 -9.91 -1.14 -17.82
N GLY A 202 -10.56 -2.28 -18.11
CA GLY A 202 -10.64 -2.82 -19.47
C GLY A 202 -11.65 -3.94 -19.70
N GLY A 203 -12.46 -4.32 -18.71
CA GLY A 203 -13.42 -5.42 -18.84
C GLY A 203 -12.76 -6.81 -18.81
N ALA A 204 -13.56 -7.83 -19.14
CA ALA A 204 -13.23 -9.25 -18.91
C ALA A 204 -11.88 -9.72 -19.49
N THR A 205 -11.43 -9.19 -20.62
CA THR A 205 -10.16 -9.58 -21.26
C THR A 205 -9.32 -8.38 -21.71
N GLY A 206 -9.60 -7.18 -21.16
CA GLY A 206 -8.85 -5.96 -21.43
C GLY A 206 -9.28 -5.16 -22.67
N ASN A 207 -10.36 -5.55 -23.35
CA ASN A 207 -10.78 -4.95 -24.62
C ASN A 207 -12.13 -4.21 -24.57
N MET A 208 -12.69 -3.96 -23.38
CA MET A 208 -13.96 -3.24 -23.20
C MET A 208 -15.16 -3.84 -23.99
N ASN A 209 -15.16 -5.16 -24.22
CA ASN A 209 -16.15 -5.80 -25.10
C ASN A 209 -17.61 -5.55 -24.66
N ALA A 210 -17.89 -5.65 -23.35
CA ALA A 210 -19.22 -5.44 -22.79
C ALA A 210 -19.69 -3.99 -22.93
N HIS A 211 -18.77 -3.04 -22.78
CA HIS A 211 -19.04 -1.62 -22.98
C HIS A 211 -19.37 -1.32 -24.44
N TYR A 212 -18.51 -1.73 -25.38
CA TYR A 212 -18.71 -1.47 -26.81
C TYR A 212 -19.91 -2.20 -27.42
N VAL A 213 -20.25 -3.42 -26.96
CA VAL A 213 -21.45 -4.11 -27.47
C VAL A 213 -22.74 -3.41 -27.02
N THR A 214 -22.73 -2.75 -25.87
CA THR A 214 -23.90 -2.06 -25.32
C THR A 214 -24.02 -0.64 -25.85
N TYR A 215 -22.89 0.09 -25.91
CA TYR A 215 -22.81 1.46 -26.36
C TYR A 215 -21.61 1.63 -27.31
N PRO A 216 -21.78 1.36 -28.61
CA PRO A 216 -20.67 1.29 -29.56
C PRO A 216 -20.06 2.65 -29.92
N ASP A 217 -20.84 3.73 -29.82
CA ASP A 217 -20.43 5.08 -30.25
C ASP A 217 -19.66 5.86 -29.18
N ILE A 218 -19.45 5.26 -28.00
CA ILE A 218 -18.75 5.88 -26.87
C ILE A 218 -17.29 5.48 -26.89
N ASP A 219 -16.38 6.45 -26.73
CA ASP A 219 -14.95 6.17 -26.56
C ASP A 219 -14.66 5.64 -25.15
N TRP A 220 -14.84 4.33 -24.97
CA TRP A 220 -14.60 3.66 -23.68
C TRP A 220 -13.12 3.61 -23.28
N HIS A 221 -12.19 3.70 -24.23
CA HIS A 221 -10.77 3.81 -23.89
C HIS A 221 -10.47 5.19 -23.33
N GLY A 222 -10.89 6.27 -24.00
CA GLY A 222 -10.75 7.63 -23.47
C GLY A 222 -11.46 7.82 -22.12
N PHE A 223 -12.68 7.29 -21.97
CA PHE A 223 -13.40 7.29 -20.69
C PHE A 223 -12.59 6.63 -19.56
N ALA A 224 -12.00 5.47 -19.82
CA ALA A 224 -11.26 4.74 -18.81
C ALA A 224 -9.91 5.39 -18.45
N ASP A 225 -9.26 6.07 -19.40
CA ASP A 225 -8.07 6.89 -19.10
C ASP A 225 -8.44 8.04 -18.16
N GLN A 226 -9.51 8.78 -18.46
CA GLN A 226 -10.00 9.86 -17.62
C GLN A 226 -10.44 9.38 -16.24
N PHE A 227 -11.20 8.28 -16.16
CA PHE A 227 -11.64 7.71 -14.88
C PHE A 227 -10.45 7.33 -13.99
N ILE A 228 -9.47 6.62 -14.53
CA ILE A 228 -8.32 6.17 -13.74
C ILE A 228 -7.39 7.33 -13.35
N GLN A 229 -7.10 8.25 -14.27
CA GLN A 229 -6.17 9.35 -14.04
C GLN A 229 -6.79 10.52 -13.27
N GLU A 230 -7.90 11.05 -13.77
CA GLU A 230 -8.48 12.29 -13.24
C GLU A 230 -9.30 12.05 -11.98
N GLN A 231 -10.08 10.96 -11.93
CA GLN A 231 -10.95 10.68 -10.78
C GLN A 231 -10.20 9.98 -9.64
N LEU A 232 -9.32 9.03 -9.95
CA LEU A 232 -8.65 8.19 -8.93
C LEU A 232 -7.17 8.54 -8.71
N GLY A 233 -6.56 9.34 -9.60
CA GLY A 233 -5.15 9.71 -9.49
C GLY A 233 -4.20 8.52 -9.63
N LEU A 234 -4.56 7.55 -10.45
CA LEU A 234 -3.77 6.35 -10.78
C LEU A 234 -3.33 6.40 -12.25
N GLU A 235 -2.37 5.56 -12.64
CA GLU A 235 -1.96 5.43 -14.04
C GLU A 235 -2.64 4.21 -14.67
N ARG A 236 -3.33 4.40 -15.80
CA ARG A 236 -3.97 3.27 -16.47
C ARG A 236 -2.95 2.45 -17.25
N SER A 237 -2.84 1.16 -16.91
CA SER A 237 -2.12 0.19 -17.72
C SER A 237 -2.95 -0.19 -18.92
N TYR A 238 -2.37 -0.06 -20.11
CA TYR A 238 -2.97 -0.50 -21.38
C TYR A 238 -1.89 -0.79 -22.43
N PRO A 239 -2.05 -1.84 -23.26
CA PRO A 239 -3.08 -2.88 -23.23
C PRO A 239 -2.84 -3.91 -22.11
N THR A 240 -3.91 -4.51 -21.58
CA THR A 240 -3.86 -5.53 -20.52
C THR A 240 -4.59 -6.80 -20.92
N THR A 241 -4.41 -7.87 -20.15
CA THR A 241 -5.32 -9.02 -20.16
C THR A 241 -6.50 -8.74 -19.21
N GLN A 242 -6.99 -9.75 -18.49
CA GLN A 242 -7.98 -9.54 -17.46
C GLN A 242 -7.41 -8.87 -16.20
N ILE A 243 -6.10 -8.98 -15.98
CA ILE A 243 -5.36 -8.40 -14.84
C ILE A 243 -4.42 -7.27 -15.30
N GLU A 244 -4.00 -6.44 -14.35
CA GLU A 244 -2.91 -5.46 -14.50
C GLU A 244 -1.56 -6.16 -14.76
N HIS A 245 -0.57 -5.42 -15.27
CA HIS A 245 0.76 -5.97 -15.54
C HIS A 245 1.51 -6.36 -14.26
N TYR A 246 1.19 -5.73 -13.13
CA TYR A 246 1.86 -5.82 -11.83
C TYR A 246 3.33 -5.37 -11.84
N ASP A 247 3.87 -4.92 -12.98
CA ASP A 247 5.27 -4.50 -13.14
C ASP A 247 5.61 -3.27 -12.28
N ASN A 248 4.71 -2.28 -12.23
CA ASN A 248 4.88 -1.11 -11.37
C ASN A 248 4.75 -1.46 -9.88
N MET A 249 3.91 -2.44 -9.54
CA MET A 249 3.82 -2.96 -8.17
C MET A 249 5.11 -3.69 -7.77
N ALA A 250 5.69 -4.49 -8.68
CA ALA A 250 7.00 -5.11 -8.49
C ALA A 250 8.12 -4.05 -8.35
N ALA A 251 8.10 -3.00 -9.16
CA ALA A 251 9.05 -1.89 -9.05
C ALA A 251 8.96 -1.17 -7.69
N LEU A 252 7.74 -0.98 -7.17
CA LEU A 252 7.48 -0.42 -5.85
C LEU A 252 8.09 -1.30 -4.75
N PHE A 253 7.83 -2.61 -4.78
CA PHE A 253 8.38 -3.56 -3.82
C PHE A 253 9.91 -3.62 -3.87
N HIS A 254 10.52 -3.62 -5.05
CA HIS A 254 11.96 -3.53 -5.18
C HIS A 254 12.53 -2.21 -4.63
N ALA A 255 11.83 -1.09 -4.79
CA ALA A 255 12.25 0.19 -4.23
C ALA A 255 12.24 0.17 -2.69
N LEU A 256 11.17 -0.37 -2.08
CA LEU A 256 11.08 -0.57 -0.64
C LEU A 256 12.16 -1.53 -0.13
N ALA A 257 12.41 -2.63 -0.85
CA ALA A 257 13.44 -3.60 -0.47
C ALA A 257 14.84 -2.98 -0.47
N ARG A 258 15.17 -2.12 -1.43
CA ARG A 258 16.45 -1.39 -1.45
C ARG A 258 16.59 -0.40 -0.29
N ILE A 259 15.52 0.26 0.11
CA ILE A 259 15.50 1.13 1.31
C ILE A 259 15.78 0.29 2.56
N ASN A 260 15.06 -0.81 2.74
CA ASN A 260 15.26 -1.75 3.83
C ASN A 260 16.69 -2.30 3.89
N THR A 261 17.31 -2.61 2.75
CA THR A 261 18.71 -3.06 2.69
C THR A 261 19.68 -2.00 3.22
N ILE A 262 19.42 -0.72 2.96
CA ILE A 262 20.23 0.37 3.53
C ILE A 262 20.01 0.49 5.05
N LEU A 263 18.78 0.27 5.52
CA LEU A 263 18.45 0.32 6.95
C LEU A 263 19.01 -0.89 7.72
N ILE A 264 19.07 -2.07 7.11
CA ILE A 264 19.76 -3.25 7.67
C ILE A 264 21.25 -2.95 7.85
N ASP A 265 21.88 -2.37 6.84
CA ASP A 265 23.29 -1.97 6.88
C ASP A 265 23.54 -0.95 8.01
N LEU A 266 22.65 0.04 8.16
CA LEU A 266 22.69 0.99 9.27
C LEU A 266 22.56 0.29 10.63
N CYS A 267 21.61 -0.64 10.77
CA CYS A 267 21.39 -1.37 12.02
C CYS A 267 22.63 -2.15 12.43
N ARG A 268 23.29 -2.83 11.47
CA ARG A 268 24.53 -3.60 11.72
C ARG A 268 25.70 -2.70 12.09
N ASP A 269 25.87 -1.58 11.41
CA ASP A 269 26.92 -0.62 11.73
C ASP A 269 26.72 -0.01 13.12
N VAL A 270 25.50 0.43 13.45
CA VAL A 270 25.18 0.99 14.78
C VAL A 270 25.32 -0.04 15.88
N TRP A 271 24.85 -1.27 15.67
CA TRP A 271 25.09 -2.38 16.59
C TRP A 271 26.59 -2.58 16.85
N THR A 272 27.40 -2.54 15.78
CA THR A 272 28.87 -2.68 15.89
C THR A 272 29.50 -1.51 16.64
N TYR A 273 29.07 -0.27 16.37
CA TYR A 273 29.52 0.92 17.11
C TYR A 273 29.19 0.82 18.60
N ILE A 274 28.01 0.32 18.97
CA ILE A 274 27.63 0.07 20.36
C ILE A 274 28.51 -1.01 20.99
N SER A 275 28.77 -2.11 20.27
CA SER A 275 29.68 -3.18 20.74
C SER A 275 31.13 -2.70 20.95
N MET A 276 31.56 -1.67 20.21
CA MET A 276 32.88 -1.04 20.37
C MET A 276 32.87 0.12 21.38
N GLU A 277 31.75 0.32 22.08
CA GLU A 277 31.55 1.40 23.06
C GLU A 277 31.66 2.81 22.49
N TYR A 278 31.49 2.99 21.17
CA TYR A 278 31.44 4.32 20.53
C TYR A 278 30.15 5.06 20.93
N PHE A 279 29.09 4.30 21.18
CA PHE A 279 27.83 4.81 21.70
C PHE A 279 27.47 4.16 23.04
N LYS A 280 26.85 4.96 23.92
CA LYS A 280 26.15 4.48 25.11
C LYS A 280 24.65 4.63 24.90
N GLN A 281 23.89 3.67 25.40
CA GLN A 281 22.43 3.67 25.33
C GLN A 281 21.86 4.40 26.54
N LYS A 282 20.87 5.26 26.33
CA LYS A 282 20.15 5.92 27.43
C LYS A 282 19.29 4.88 28.15
N VAL A 283 19.37 4.81 29.46
CA VAL A 283 18.59 3.87 30.29
C VAL A 283 17.33 4.57 30.79
N ILE A 284 16.16 3.95 30.60
CA ILE A 284 14.91 4.39 31.22
C ILE A 284 14.75 3.66 32.55
N ALA A 285 14.45 4.40 33.62
CA ALA A 285 14.28 3.81 34.95
C ALA A 285 13.14 2.78 34.94
N GLY A 286 13.45 1.55 35.36
CA GLY A 286 12.49 0.44 35.42
C GLY A 286 12.58 -0.57 34.27
N GLU A 287 13.33 -0.29 33.20
CA GLU A 287 13.60 -1.27 32.15
C GLU A 287 14.66 -2.28 32.58
N VAL A 288 14.39 -3.56 32.34
CA VAL A 288 15.31 -4.66 32.63
C VAL A 288 16.04 -5.03 31.34
N GLY A 289 17.29 -4.60 31.20
CA GLY A 289 18.10 -4.88 30.01
C GLY A 289 18.57 -6.34 29.88
N SER A 290 18.64 -7.09 30.99
CA SER A 290 18.88 -8.54 30.99
C SER A 290 18.28 -9.18 32.24
N SER A 291 17.68 -10.35 32.09
CA SER A 291 17.08 -11.12 33.19
C SER A 291 18.08 -11.58 34.26
N THR A 292 19.38 -11.60 33.96
CA THR A 292 20.43 -12.11 34.86
C THR A 292 21.58 -11.12 35.10
N MET A 293 21.70 -10.07 34.29
CA MET A 293 22.80 -9.11 34.35
C MET A 293 22.27 -7.67 34.47
N PRO A 294 22.13 -7.13 35.71
CA PRO A 294 21.51 -5.81 35.95
C PRO A 294 22.22 -4.63 35.30
N HIS A 295 23.49 -4.78 34.90
CA HIS A 295 24.30 -3.75 34.27
C HIS A 295 24.24 -3.79 32.72
N LYS A 296 23.61 -4.81 32.12
CA LYS A 296 23.64 -5.04 30.67
C LYS A 296 22.53 -4.25 29.98
N VAL A 297 22.92 -3.39 29.03
CA VAL A 297 22.01 -2.64 28.15
C VAL A 297 22.26 -3.09 26.72
N ASN A 298 21.24 -3.58 26.03
CA ASN A 298 21.35 -4.24 24.71
C ASN A 298 20.70 -3.38 23.62
N PRO A 299 21.29 -3.31 22.41
CA PRO A 299 20.74 -2.56 21.27
C PRO A 299 19.53 -3.27 20.61
N ILE A 300 18.54 -3.67 21.41
CA ILE A 300 17.42 -4.54 21.00
C ILE A 300 16.53 -3.91 19.93
N ASP A 301 16.47 -2.58 19.86
CA ASP A 301 15.66 -1.88 18.86
C ASP A 301 16.26 -2.04 17.46
N PHE A 302 17.59 -1.93 17.33
CA PHE A 302 18.28 -2.16 16.06
C PHE A 302 18.25 -3.63 15.64
N GLU A 303 18.36 -4.55 16.61
CA GLU A 303 18.23 -6.00 16.36
C GLU A 303 16.80 -6.36 15.90
N ASN A 304 15.78 -5.75 16.51
CA ASN A 304 14.39 -5.94 16.12
C ASN A 304 14.11 -5.37 14.73
N ALA A 305 14.61 -4.17 14.43
CA ALA A 305 14.47 -3.53 13.14
C ALA A 305 15.14 -4.37 12.04
N GLU A 306 16.39 -4.80 12.23
CA GLU A 306 17.11 -5.66 11.29
C GLU A 306 16.31 -6.91 10.91
N GLY A 307 15.78 -7.62 11.92
CA GLY A 307 14.98 -8.83 11.69
C GLY A 307 13.71 -8.57 10.87
N ASN A 308 12.98 -7.50 11.18
CA ASN A 308 11.74 -7.17 10.47
C ASN A 308 12.01 -6.68 9.04
N PHE A 309 13.07 -5.90 8.79
CA PHE A 309 13.46 -5.53 7.43
C PHE A 309 13.80 -6.75 6.57
N GLY A 310 14.45 -7.76 7.15
CA GLY A 310 14.72 -9.03 6.46
C GLY A 310 13.44 -9.77 6.05
N ILE A 311 12.45 -9.86 6.96
CA ILE A 311 11.15 -10.50 6.66
C ILE A 311 10.40 -9.71 5.59
N ALA A 312 10.37 -8.38 5.70
CA ALA A 312 9.72 -7.52 4.71
C ALA A 312 10.32 -7.72 3.31
N ASN A 313 11.65 -7.76 3.20
CA ASN A 313 12.32 -7.99 1.92
C ASN A 313 11.98 -9.35 1.32
N ALA A 314 11.94 -10.42 2.13
CA ALA A 314 11.57 -11.74 1.63
C ALA A 314 10.16 -11.77 0.99
N LEU A 315 9.20 -11.06 1.58
CA LEU A 315 7.86 -10.92 1.02
C LEU A 315 7.83 -10.03 -0.22
N PHE A 316 8.51 -8.88 -0.18
CA PHE A 316 8.59 -7.95 -1.33
C PHE A 316 9.22 -8.60 -2.55
N GLU A 317 10.33 -9.34 -2.37
CA GLU A 317 11.00 -10.05 -3.46
C GLU A 317 10.13 -11.18 -4.03
N HIS A 318 9.44 -11.94 -3.17
CA HIS A 318 8.50 -12.96 -3.63
C HIS A 318 7.36 -12.37 -4.47
N LEU A 319 6.70 -11.33 -3.96
CA LEU A 319 5.58 -10.69 -4.65
C LEU A 319 6.03 -10.05 -5.97
N ALA A 320 7.17 -9.35 -5.98
CA ALA A 320 7.72 -8.74 -7.19
C ALA A 320 8.06 -9.77 -8.27
N ALA A 321 8.52 -10.96 -7.89
CA ALA A 321 8.83 -12.03 -8.84
C ALA A 321 7.59 -12.82 -9.29
N LYS A 322 6.58 -12.96 -8.42
CA LYS A 322 5.42 -13.83 -8.66
C LYS A 322 4.25 -13.13 -9.35
N LEU A 323 3.93 -11.89 -8.98
CA LEU A 323 2.71 -11.21 -9.44
C LEU A 323 2.67 -11.00 -10.96
N PRO A 324 3.75 -10.56 -11.64
CA PRO A 324 3.71 -10.30 -13.08
C PRO A 324 3.60 -11.56 -13.97
N ILE A 325 3.58 -12.75 -13.37
CA ILE A 325 3.53 -14.03 -14.10
C ILE A 325 2.16 -14.67 -13.91
N SER A 326 1.38 -14.73 -15.00
CA SER A 326 0.05 -15.34 -15.02
C SER A 326 -0.18 -16.11 -16.32
N ARG A 327 -0.79 -17.29 -16.25
CA ARG A 327 -1.03 -18.14 -17.43
C ARG A 327 -2.12 -17.53 -18.33
N LEU A 328 -1.82 -17.41 -19.62
CA LEU A 328 -2.76 -16.91 -20.66
C LEU A 328 -3.32 -15.53 -20.27
N GLN A 329 -4.64 -15.32 -20.37
CA GLN A 329 -5.29 -14.05 -20.00
C GLN A 329 -5.44 -13.84 -18.49
N ARG A 330 -5.19 -14.89 -17.68
CA ARG A 330 -4.86 -14.90 -16.25
C ARG A 330 -5.10 -16.30 -15.65
N ASP A 331 -4.39 -16.61 -14.57
CA ASP A 331 -4.83 -17.52 -13.51
C ASP A 331 -5.10 -16.73 -12.22
N LEU A 332 -5.62 -17.37 -11.17
CA LEU A 332 -6.06 -16.72 -9.93
C LEU A 332 -5.08 -16.97 -8.76
N THR A 333 -3.79 -17.04 -9.07
CA THR A 333 -2.76 -17.29 -8.04
C THR A 333 -2.18 -16.02 -7.45
N ASP A 334 -2.39 -14.88 -8.10
CA ASP A 334 -2.06 -13.53 -7.64
C ASP A 334 -2.92 -13.10 -6.43
#